data_AF-A0A2T3YYF6-F1
#
_entry.id   AF-A0A2T3YYF6-F1
#
_cell.length_a   1.000
_cell.length_b   1.000
_cell.length_c   1.000
_cell.angle_alpha   90.00
_cell.angle_beta   90.00
_cell.angle_gamma   90.00
#
_symmetry.space_group_name_H-M   'P 1'
#
loop_
_entity.id
_entity.type
_entity.pdbx_description
1 polymer ?
#
loop_
_entity_poly.entity_id
_entity_poly.type
_entity_poly.pdbx_seq_one_letter_code
_entity_poly.pdbx_strand_id
1 'polypeptide(L)'
;MSAPTESPAIAPDAAPVAAPAQAPVQSSAPAHSSPINDDDVKHWKDRFNDVLSRPGEHINSKSPAGASQWSTSLFDCFSPIDTCLITCYLPCLTFGKTHHRVHKNGKLEGYEPVNTSCLLFCVPGLHCILASMQRASIREKYNLEGSCIEDMAKSYCCACCNLIQLDKESAHREALLNNVNSEQYKSNEGMAYPGTN
;
A
#
# COMPACT_ATOMS: atom_id res chain seq x y z
N MET A 1 30.13 84.45 -25.12
CA MET A 1 29.67 84.85 -23.78
C MET A 1 28.56 83.90 -23.40
N SER A 2 28.91 82.78 -22.78
CA SER A 2 27.95 81.75 -22.36
C SER A 2 27.92 81.77 -20.83
N ALA A 3 26.77 82.15 -20.27
CA ALA A 3 26.53 82.11 -18.84
C ALA A 3 26.33 80.64 -18.39
N PRO A 4 26.78 80.25 -17.19
CA PRO A 4 26.57 78.91 -16.67
C PRO A 4 25.18 78.82 -16.01
N THR A 5 24.38 77.84 -16.43
CA THR A 5 23.11 77.52 -15.75
C THR A 5 23.39 76.54 -14.62
N GLU A 6 23.01 76.98 -13.42
CA GLU A 6 23.10 76.34 -12.12
C GLU A 6 22.31 75.02 -12.06
N SER A 7 22.92 73.99 -11.46
CA SER A 7 22.33 72.67 -11.25
C SER A 7 21.80 72.58 -9.81
N PRO A 8 20.54 72.21 -9.55
CA PRO A 8 20.05 72.09 -8.18
C PRO A 8 20.46 70.74 -7.59
N ALA A 9 21.06 70.80 -6.41
CA ALA A 9 21.44 69.68 -5.58
C ALA A 9 20.22 68.90 -5.08
N ILE A 10 20.24 67.57 -5.27
CA ILE A 10 19.29 66.63 -4.68
C ILE A 10 19.88 66.11 -3.37
N ALA A 11 19.07 66.19 -2.30
CA ALA A 11 19.40 65.75 -0.94
C ALA A 11 19.67 64.22 -0.86
N PRO A 12 20.43 63.75 0.14
CA PRO A 12 20.70 62.32 0.31
C PRO A 12 19.45 61.59 0.78
N ASP A 13 19.04 60.57 0.01
CA ASP A 13 17.95 59.67 0.37
C ASP A 13 18.38 58.75 1.52
N ALA A 14 17.49 58.54 2.48
CA ALA A 14 17.75 57.78 3.70
C ALA A 14 17.69 56.26 3.42
N ALA A 15 18.66 55.51 3.91
CA ALA A 15 18.57 54.05 4.01
C ALA A 15 17.76 53.63 5.26
N PRO A 16 17.43 52.34 5.42
CA PRO A 16 16.31 51.62 4.82
C PRO A 16 15.23 51.31 5.88
N VAL A 17 13.95 51.31 5.51
CA VAL A 17 12.89 50.79 6.41
C VAL A 17 12.70 49.31 6.12
N ALA A 18 13.15 48.46 7.06
CA ALA A 18 12.92 47.03 7.04
C ALA A 18 11.42 46.72 7.04
N ALA A 19 10.97 45.90 6.09
CA ALA A 19 9.61 45.37 6.09
C ALA A 19 9.37 44.47 7.32
N PRO A 20 8.15 44.46 7.89
CA PRO A 20 7.87 43.67 9.09
C PRO A 20 7.99 42.18 8.78
N ALA A 21 8.67 41.45 9.66
CA ALA A 21 8.78 40.01 9.63
C ALA A 21 7.37 39.39 9.71
N GLN A 22 6.97 38.67 8.67
CA GLN A 22 5.73 37.89 8.67
C GLN A 22 5.95 36.66 9.57
N ALA A 23 5.11 36.54 10.61
CA ALA A 23 5.04 35.35 11.43
C ALA A 23 4.69 34.11 10.57
N PRO A 24 5.20 32.92 10.89
CA PRO A 24 4.90 31.72 10.12
C PRO A 24 3.42 31.38 10.28
N VAL A 25 2.66 31.56 9.21
CA VAL A 25 1.29 31.05 9.12
C VAL A 25 1.40 29.52 9.05
N GLN A 26 1.12 28.86 10.17
CA GLN A 26 0.88 27.41 10.18
C GLN A 26 -0.37 27.13 9.37
N SER A 27 -0.19 26.86 8.07
CA SER A 27 -1.24 26.32 7.23
C SER A 27 -1.35 24.82 7.51
N SER A 28 -2.29 24.45 8.38
CA SER A 28 -2.72 23.07 8.55
C SER A 28 -3.66 22.69 7.39
N ALA A 29 -3.08 22.37 6.24
CA ALA A 29 -3.73 21.60 5.20
C ALA A 29 -2.97 20.26 5.08
N PRO A 30 -3.65 19.09 4.98
CA PRO A 30 -2.93 17.84 4.80
C PRO A 30 -2.20 17.91 3.45
N ALA A 31 -0.87 17.80 3.51
CA ALA A 31 -0.06 17.71 2.31
C ALA A 31 -0.58 16.56 1.46
N HIS A 32 -0.86 16.80 0.18
CA HIS A 32 -1.03 15.74 -0.80
C HIS A 32 0.25 14.89 -0.76
N SER A 33 0.19 13.75 -0.07
CA SER A 33 1.25 12.75 -0.09
C SER A 33 1.38 12.28 -1.54
N SER A 34 2.57 12.41 -2.12
CA SER A 34 2.84 11.83 -3.44
C SER A 34 2.38 10.36 -3.45
N PRO A 35 1.87 9.84 -4.59
CA PRO A 35 1.36 8.47 -4.67
C PRO A 35 2.45 7.41 -4.44
N ILE A 36 3.72 7.84 -4.41
CA ILE A 36 4.89 7.00 -4.16
C ILE A 36 5.26 7.09 -2.67
N ASN A 37 5.25 5.94 -2.02
CA ASN A 37 5.70 5.70 -0.65
C ASN A 37 7.00 4.89 -0.67
N ASP A 38 8.05 5.40 -0.01
CA ASP A 38 9.39 4.81 0.05
C ASP A 38 9.41 3.39 0.66
N ASP A 39 8.54 3.11 1.64
CA ASP A 39 8.46 1.79 2.28
C ASP A 39 7.99 0.71 1.29
N ASP A 40 7.05 1.05 0.40
CA ASP A 40 6.60 0.13 -0.64
C ASP A 40 7.68 -0.10 -1.69
N VAL A 41 8.40 0.96 -2.08
CA VAL A 41 9.53 0.85 -3.01
C VAL A 41 10.60 -0.08 -2.43
N LYS A 42 10.93 0.11 -1.16
CA LYS A 42 11.87 -0.74 -0.43
C LYS A 42 11.37 -2.18 -0.36
N HIS A 43 10.11 -2.40 0.01
CA HIS A 43 9.52 -3.74 0.06
C HIS A 43 9.64 -4.46 -1.29
N TRP A 44 9.25 -3.81 -2.39
CA TRP A 44 9.34 -4.44 -3.71
C TRP A 44 10.78 -4.71 -4.11
N LYS A 45 11.68 -3.75 -3.91
CA LYS A 45 13.11 -3.92 -4.18
C LYS A 45 13.71 -5.11 -3.42
N ASP A 46 13.40 -5.22 -2.13
CA ASP A 46 13.90 -6.30 -1.28
C ASP A 46 13.35 -7.66 -1.76
N ARG A 47 12.06 -7.73 -2.10
CA ARG A 47 11.46 -8.96 -2.63
C ARG A 47 12.04 -9.36 -3.99
N PHE A 48 12.28 -8.41 -4.89
CA PHE A 48 12.93 -8.69 -6.17
C PHE A 48 14.35 -9.20 -5.98
N ASN A 49 15.14 -8.55 -5.13
CA ASN A 49 16.51 -8.97 -4.85
C ASN A 49 16.57 -10.34 -4.19
N ASP A 50 15.65 -10.64 -3.27
CA ASP A 50 15.55 -11.95 -2.64
C ASP A 50 15.29 -13.05 -3.68
N VAL A 51 14.27 -12.87 -4.53
CA VAL A 51 13.95 -13.84 -5.60
C VAL A 51 15.12 -14.05 -6.56
N LEU A 52 15.86 -12.99 -6.90
CA LEU A 52 17.03 -13.07 -7.78
C LEU A 52 18.26 -13.69 -7.11
N SER A 53 18.42 -13.54 -5.80
CA SER A 53 19.57 -14.08 -5.06
C SER A 53 19.51 -15.59 -4.85
N ARG A 54 18.29 -16.16 -4.82
CA ARG A 54 18.04 -17.58 -4.52
C ARG A 54 16.90 -18.18 -5.37
N PRO A 55 16.97 -18.09 -6.71
CA PRO A 55 15.86 -18.48 -7.59
C PRO A 55 15.51 -19.97 -7.44
N GLY A 56 16.50 -20.83 -7.22
CA GLY A 56 16.28 -22.27 -7.04
C GLY A 56 15.47 -22.61 -5.78
N GLU A 57 15.65 -21.87 -4.69
CA GLU A 57 14.89 -22.07 -3.46
C GLU A 57 13.42 -21.66 -3.66
N HIS A 58 13.18 -20.51 -4.27
CA HIS A 58 11.80 -20.07 -4.54
C HIS A 58 11.09 -20.99 -5.52
N ILE A 59 11.73 -21.38 -6.63
CA ILE A 59 11.13 -22.28 -7.63
C ILE A 59 10.72 -23.62 -7.01
N ASN A 60 11.54 -24.16 -6.09
CA ASN A 60 11.24 -25.42 -5.41
C ASN A 60 10.40 -25.24 -4.12
N SER A 61 10.06 -24.00 -3.75
CA SER A 61 9.29 -23.74 -2.54
C SER A 61 7.86 -24.27 -2.65
N LYS A 62 7.44 -24.95 -1.58
CA LYS A 62 6.09 -25.46 -1.38
C LYS A 62 5.67 -25.18 0.05
N SER A 63 4.37 -25.00 0.27
CA SER A 63 3.86 -24.84 1.63
C SER A 63 4.08 -26.08 2.49
N PRO A 64 4.25 -25.90 3.81
CA PRO A 64 4.41 -27.01 4.74
C PRO A 64 3.15 -27.88 4.80
N ALA A 65 3.31 -29.13 5.26
CA ALA A 65 2.19 -30.00 5.56
C ALA A 65 1.34 -29.37 6.69
N GLY A 66 0.03 -29.26 6.47
CA GLY A 66 -0.90 -28.57 7.39
C GLY A 66 -1.15 -27.10 7.07
N ALA A 67 -0.67 -26.58 5.93
CA ALA A 67 -1.08 -25.27 5.44
C ALA A 67 -2.60 -25.19 5.21
N SER A 68 -3.16 -24.01 5.43
CA SER A 68 -4.59 -23.74 5.26
C SER A 68 -4.98 -23.74 3.79
N GLN A 69 -6.20 -24.18 3.50
CA GLN A 69 -6.78 -24.08 2.16
C GLN A 69 -7.17 -22.63 1.84
N TRP A 70 -7.25 -22.34 0.54
CA TRP A 70 -7.82 -21.08 0.05
C TRP A 70 -9.33 -21.05 0.33
N SER A 71 -9.83 -19.96 0.92
CA SER A 71 -11.26 -19.79 1.19
C SER A 71 -12.06 -19.47 -0.07
N THR A 72 -11.43 -18.80 -1.03
CA THR A 72 -12.05 -18.40 -2.30
C THR A 72 -11.54 -19.26 -3.44
N SER A 73 -12.42 -19.75 -4.32
CA SER A 73 -12.02 -20.46 -5.54
C SER A 73 -11.43 -19.50 -6.57
N LEU A 74 -10.49 -19.99 -7.41
CA LEU A 74 -9.85 -19.16 -8.43
C LEU A 74 -10.86 -18.59 -9.43
N PHE A 75 -11.85 -19.39 -9.85
CA PHE A 75 -12.85 -18.98 -10.84
C PHE A 75 -14.10 -18.33 -10.24
N ASP A 76 -14.13 -18.11 -8.92
CA ASP A 76 -15.20 -17.36 -8.25
C ASP A 76 -14.94 -15.84 -8.33
N CYS A 77 -14.63 -15.35 -9.53
CA CYS A 77 -14.23 -13.97 -9.79
C CYS A 77 -15.41 -13.03 -10.05
N PHE A 78 -16.58 -13.56 -10.44
CA PHE A 78 -17.78 -12.77 -10.75
C PHE A 78 -18.58 -12.32 -9.51
N SER A 79 -18.15 -12.71 -8.31
CA SER A 79 -18.79 -12.36 -7.05
C SER A 79 -17.78 -11.69 -6.11
N PRO A 80 -17.87 -10.39 -5.84
CA PRO A 80 -18.81 -9.41 -6.40
C PRO A 80 -18.44 -8.94 -7.82
N ILE A 81 -19.43 -8.64 -8.65
CA ILE A 81 -19.24 -8.27 -10.07
C ILE A 81 -18.49 -6.94 -10.22
N ASP A 82 -18.66 -6.00 -9.29
CA ASP A 82 -17.99 -4.70 -9.33
C ASP A 82 -16.47 -4.86 -9.25
N THR A 83 -15.99 -5.71 -8.33
CA THR A 83 -14.55 -6.04 -8.23
C THR A 83 -14.07 -6.75 -9.47
N CYS A 84 -14.90 -7.61 -10.08
CA CYS A 84 -14.57 -8.26 -11.35
C CYS A 84 -14.31 -7.23 -12.45
N LEU A 85 -15.25 -6.30 -12.65
CA LEU A 85 -15.17 -5.26 -13.68
C LEU A 85 -13.96 -4.35 -13.44
N ILE A 86 -13.78 -3.85 -12.21
CA ILE A 86 -12.63 -3.00 -11.85
C ILE A 86 -11.32 -3.74 -12.12
N THR A 87 -11.20 -5.02 -11.74
CA THR A 87 -9.95 -5.77 -11.94
C THR A 87 -9.70 -6.09 -13.42
N CYS A 88 -10.75 -6.29 -14.21
CA CYS A 88 -10.61 -6.54 -15.65
C CYS A 88 -10.12 -5.30 -16.41
N TYR A 89 -10.61 -4.11 -16.06
CA TYR A 89 -10.24 -2.86 -16.76
C TYR A 89 -9.03 -2.16 -16.13
N LEU A 90 -8.88 -2.24 -14.81
CA LEU A 90 -7.88 -1.55 -14.00
C LEU A 90 -7.27 -2.52 -12.96
N PRO A 91 -6.56 -3.58 -13.41
CA PRO A 91 -6.01 -4.61 -12.51
C PRO A 91 -5.01 -4.05 -11.49
N CYS A 92 -4.32 -2.95 -11.83
CA CYS A 92 -3.38 -2.27 -10.96
C CYS A 92 -4.02 -1.74 -9.67
N LEU A 93 -5.29 -1.30 -9.72
CA LEU A 93 -6.01 -0.84 -8.53
C LEU A 93 -6.25 -1.98 -7.56
N THR A 94 -6.73 -3.13 -8.06
CA THR A 94 -6.95 -4.33 -7.25
C THR A 94 -5.65 -4.87 -6.67
N PHE A 95 -4.58 -4.89 -7.47
CA PHE A 95 -3.24 -5.27 -7.03
C PHE A 95 -2.74 -4.37 -5.89
N GLY A 96 -2.80 -3.05 -6.08
CA GLY A 96 -2.38 -2.05 -5.08
C GLY A 96 -3.24 -2.08 -3.83
N LYS A 97 -4.56 -2.27 -3.95
CA LYS A 97 -5.50 -2.44 -2.83
C LYS A 97 -5.16 -3.65 -1.98
N THR A 98 -4.94 -4.78 -2.64
CA THR A 98 -4.57 -6.03 -1.99
C THR A 98 -3.21 -5.90 -1.30
N HIS A 99 -2.24 -5.23 -1.92
CA HIS A 99 -0.90 -5.05 -1.35
C HIS A 99 -0.96 -4.18 -0.09
N HIS A 100 -1.68 -3.06 -0.14
CA HIS A 100 -1.91 -2.21 1.03
C HIS A 100 -2.58 -2.98 2.16
N ARG A 101 -3.62 -3.77 1.85
CA ARG A 101 -4.32 -4.58 2.84
C ARG A 101 -3.39 -5.57 3.55
N VAL A 102 -2.55 -6.25 2.78
CA VAL A 102 -1.69 -7.32 3.27
C VAL A 102 -0.46 -6.77 4.01
N HIS A 103 0.13 -5.68 3.56
CA HIS A 103 1.43 -5.23 4.06
C HIS A 103 1.38 -3.98 4.97
N LYS A 104 0.29 -3.22 4.94
CA LYS A 104 0.16 -2.00 5.76
C LYS A 104 -0.97 -2.10 6.77
N ASN A 105 -2.21 -2.17 6.30
CA ASN A 105 -3.36 -2.12 7.18
C ASN A 105 -4.51 -2.98 6.61
N GLY A 106 -4.90 -4.03 7.36
CA GLY A 106 -5.95 -4.96 6.98
C GLY A 106 -7.34 -4.34 6.78
N LYS A 107 -7.60 -3.16 7.37
CA LYS A 107 -8.84 -2.39 7.24
C LYS A 107 -8.78 -1.31 6.16
N LEU A 108 -7.66 -1.22 5.43
CA LEU A 108 -7.41 -0.23 4.38
C LEU A 108 -7.39 1.23 4.89
N GLU A 109 -7.07 1.46 6.16
CA GLU A 109 -6.83 2.82 6.63
C GLU A 109 -5.62 3.44 5.92
N GLY A 110 -5.77 4.68 5.46
CA GLY A 110 -4.75 5.37 4.66
C GLY A 110 -4.50 4.78 3.27
N TYR A 111 -5.42 3.95 2.75
CA TYR A 111 -5.33 3.45 1.38
C TYR A 111 -5.68 4.53 0.37
N GLU A 112 -4.77 4.74 -0.59
CA GLU A 112 -5.02 5.56 -1.78
C GLU A 112 -5.12 4.65 -3.02
N PRO A 113 -6.12 4.84 -3.91
CA PRO A 113 -6.31 3.99 -5.09
C PRO A 113 -5.07 3.88 -5.98
N VAL A 114 -4.42 5.01 -6.23
CA VAL A 114 -3.16 5.09 -6.98
C VAL A 114 -2.01 5.20 -5.98
N ASN A 115 -1.41 4.05 -5.66
CA ASN A 115 -0.26 3.94 -4.77
C ASN A 115 0.98 3.37 -5.50
N THR A 116 2.12 3.28 -4.81
CA THR A 116 3.37 2.71 -5.36
C THR A 116 3.15 1.37 -6.06
N SER A 117 2.44 0.45 -5.42
CA SER A 117 2.17 -0.89 -5.96
C SER A 117 1.29 -0.85 -7.20
N CYS A 118 0.29 0.03 -7.23
CA CYS A 118 -0.52 0.29 -8.43
C CYS A 118 0.35 0.80 -9.59
N LEU A 119 1.20 1.81 -9.35
CA LEU A 119 2.08 2.37 -10.38
C LEU A 119 3.11 1.36 -10.89
N LEU A 120 3.66 0.54 -9.99
CA LEU A 120 4.61 -0.52 -10.33
C LEU A 120 3.96 -1.59 -11.20
N PHE A 121 2.70 -1.94 -10.94
CA PHE A 121 1.96 -2.93 -11.74
C PHE A 121 1.66 -2.46 -13.16
N CYS A 122 1.62 -1.14 -13.39
CA CYS A 122 1.45 -0.57 -14.73
C CYS A 122 2.71 -0.69 -15.61
N VAL A 123 3.86 -1.13 -15.06
CA VAL A 123 5.08 -1.33 -15.85
C VAL A 123 4.90 -2.54 -16.78
N PRO A 124 5.02 -2.36 -18.10
CA PRO A 124 4.75 -3.43 -19.06
C PRO A 124 5.71 -4.61 -18.88
N GLY A 125 5.19 -5.83 -18.99
CA GLY A 125 5.95 -7.07 -18.87
C GLY A 125 6.25 -7.54 -17.44
N LEU A 126 6.03 -6.71 -16.41
CA LEU A 126 6.26 -7.09 -15.01
C LEU A 126 5.01 -7.58 -14.27
N HIS A 127 3.83 -7.34 -14.81
CA HIS A 127 2.55 -7.63 -14.14
C HIS A 127 2.43 -9.08 -13.62
N CYS A 128 2.84 -10.09 -14.41
CA CYS A 128 2.75 -11.50 -14.00
C CYS A 128 3.73 -11.81 -12.86
N ILE A 129 4.94 -11.27 -12.92
CA ILE A 129 5.97 -11.48 -11.89
C ILE A 129 5.51 -10.84 -10.59
N LEU A 130 5.06 -9.58 -10.64
CA LEU A 130 4.52 -8.86 -9.49
C LEU A 130 3.31 -9.58 -8.88
N ALA A 131 2.36 -10.04 -9.71
CA ALA A 131 1.20 -10.81 -9.25
C ALA A 131 1.61 -12.12 -8.58
N SER A 132 2.60 -12.84 -9.15
CA SER A 132 3.10 -14.09 -8.55
C SER A 132 3.83 -13.86 -7.22
N MET A 133 4.62 -12.79 -7.13
CA MET A 133 5.31 -12.40 -5.89
C MET A 133 4.32 -12.00 -4.80
N GLN A 134 3.28 -11.23 -5.14
CA GLN A 134 2.24 -10.88 -4.19
C GLN A 134 1.47 -12.11 -3.72
N ARG A 135 1.14 -13.03 -4.63
CA ARG A 135 0.49 -14.30 -4.29
C ARG A 135 1.35 -15.13 -3.34
N ALA A 136 2.65 -15.23 -3.59
CA ALA A 136 3.59 -15.91 -2.71
C ALA A 136 3.63 -15.26 -1.31
N SER A 137 3.71 -13.92 -1.24
CA SER A 137 3.69 -13.18 0.04
C SER A 137 2.39 -13.40 0.82
N ILE A 138 1.23 -13.47 0.15
CA ILE A 138 -0.07 -13.78 0.78
C ILE A 138 -0.09 -15.21 1.30
N ARG A 139 0.49 -16.15 0.54
CA ARG A 139 0.64 -17.55 0.93
C ARG A 139 1.49 -17.70 2.19
N GLU A 140 2.62 -17.02 2.22
CA GLU A 140 3.54 -16.98 3.36
C GLU A 140 2.86 -16.35 4.58
N LYS A 141 2.22 -15.18 4.43
CA LYS A 141 1.58 -14.45 5.54
C LYS A 141 0.47 -15.26 6.21
N TYR A 142 -0.38 -15.90 5.43
CA TYR A 142 -1.56 -16.59 5.92
C TYR A 142 -1.40 -18.12 6.03
N ASN A 143 -0.18 -18.63 5.82
CA ASN A 143 0.13 -20.05 5.78
C ASN A 143 -0.81 -20.85 4.86
N LEU A 144 -0.97 -20.39 3.61
CA LEU A 144 -1.85 -21.02 2.62
C LEU A 144 -1.13 -22.12 1.83
N GLU A 145 -1.87 -23.10 1.34
CA GLU A 145 -1.35 -24.13 0.44
C GLU A 145 -0.91 -23.56 -0.93
N GLY A 146 0.07 -24.23 -1.55
CA GLY A 146 0.53 -23.95 -2.91
C GLY A 146 2.05 -24.07 -3.10
N SER A 147 2.52 -23.59 -4.25
CA SER A 147 3.94 -23.56 -4.62
C SER A 147 4.25 -22.37 -5.52
N CYS A 148 5.53 -22.01 -5.65
CA CYS A 148 5.94 -20.91 -6.53
C CYS A 148 5.50 -21.11 -8.00
N ILE A 149 5.65 -22.33 -8.53
CA ILE A 149 5.22 -22.66 -9.90
C ILE A 149 3.71 -22.51 -10.07
N GLU A 150 2.92 -22.93 -9.09
CA GLU A 150 1.47 -22.75 -9.10
C GLU A 150 1.10 -21.27 -9.05
N ASP A 151 1.81 -20.46 -8.27
CA ASP A 151 1.57 -19.03 -8.16
C ASP A 151 1.87 -18.30 -9.47
N MET A 152 2.96 -18.69 -10.15
CA MET A 152 3.27 -18.22 -11.50
C MET A 152 2.17 -18.65 -12.47
N ALA A 153 1.84 -19.94 -12.53
CA ALA A 153 0.85 -20.48 -13.46
C ALA A 153 -0.51 -19.78 -13.34
N LYS A 154 -1.00 -19.55 -12.12
CA LYS A 154 -2.26 -18.81 -11.87
C LYS A 154 -2.16 -17.35 -12.30
N SER A 155 -1.03 -16.70 -12.03
CA SER A 155 -0.79 -15.31 -12.42
C SER A 155 -0.73 -15.12 -13.95
N TYR A 156 -0.22 -16.12 -14.69
CA TYR A 156 -0.17 -16.11 -16.15
C TYR A 156 -1.48 -16.55 -16.82
N CYS A 157 -2.13 -17.61 -16.32
CA CYS A 157 -3.27 -18.24 -17.00
C CYS A 157 -4.59 -17.46 -16.82
N CYS A 158 -4.85 -16.91 -15.63
CA CYS A 158 -5.97 -15.99 -15.43
C CYS A 158 -5.58 -14.87 -14.47
N ALA A 159 -4.90 -13.84 -14.99
CA ALA A 159 -4.42 -12.71 -14.19
C ALA A 159 -5.55 -12.01 -13.41
N CYS A 160 -6.71 -11.77 -14.03
CA CYS A 160 -7.84 -11.13 -13.36
C CYS A 160 -8.41 -12.00 -12.23
N CYS A 161 -8.66 -13.29 -12.50
CA CYS A 161 -9.15 -14.25 -11.52
C CYS A 161 -8.20 -14.33 -10.31
N ASN A 162 -6.90 -14.39 -10.60
CA ASN A 162 -5.86 -14.44 -9.60
C ASN A 162 -5.92 -13.22 -8.67
N LEU A 163 -5.92 -12.00 -9.23
CA LEU A 163 -6.00 -10.77 -8.44
C LEU A 163 -7.27 -10.67 -7.60
N ILE A 164 -8.42 -11.09 -8.15
CA ILE A 164 -9.70 -11.10 -7.41
C ILE A 164 -9.66 -12.12 -6.26
N GLN A 165 -9.11 -13.31 -6.51
CA GLN A 165 -8.92 -14.32 -5.45
C GLN A 165 -8.04 -13.77 -4.32
N LEU A 166 -6.94 -13.08 -4.63
CA LEU A 166 -6.06 -12.47 -3.64
C LEU A 166 -6.75 -11.34 -2.84
N ASP A 167 -7.53 -10.50 -3.51
CA ASP A 167 -8.30 -9.43 -2.86
C ASP A 167 -9.33 -10.02 -1.87
N LYS A 168 -10.09 -11.03 -2.31
CA LYS A 168 -11.10 -11.70 -1.48
C LYS A 168 -10.47 -12.45 -0.31
N GLU A 169 -9.41 -13.22 -0.56
CA GLU A 169 -8.72 -13.99 0.47
C GLU A 169 -8.11 -13.05 1.53
N SER A 170 -7.46 -11.97 1.12
CA SER A 170 -6.90 -11.00 2.06
C SER A 170 -7.99 -10.26 2.85
N ALA A 171 -9.11 -9.88 2.22
CA ALA A 171 -10.23 -9.27 2.94
C ALA A 171 -10.83 -10.23 3.98
N HIS A 172 -11.05 -11.49 3.59
CA HIS A 172 -11.62 -12.51 4.47
C HIS A 172 -10.73 -12.77 5.69
N ARG A 173 -9.42 -12.97 5.47
CA ARG A 173 -8.49 -13.29 6.57
C ARG A 173 -8.23 -12.12 7.49
N GLU A 174 -8.07 -10.91 6.96
CA GLU A 174 -7.93 -9.73 7.81
C GLU A 174 -9.17 -9.48 8.66
N ALA A 175 -10.38 -9.74 8.14
CA ALA A 175 -11.59 -9.67 8.95
C ALA A 175 -11.58 -10.69 10.11
N LEU A 176 -11.14 -11.93 9.86
CA LEU A 176 -11.00 -12.96 10.91
C LEU A 176 -9.98 -12.56 11.98
N LEU A 177 -8.79 -12.07 11.58
CA LEU A 177 -7.75 -11.62 12.50
C LEU A 177 -8.23 -10.46 13.37
N ASN A 178 -8.98 -9.51 12.79
CA ASN A 178 -9.56 -8.40 13.52
C ASN A 178 -10.60 -8.86 14.56
N ASN A 179 -11.44 -9.84 14.20
CA ASN A 179 -12.46 -10.38 15.11
C ASN A 179 -11.80 -11.07 16.31
N VAL A 180 -10.80 -11.93 16.09
CA VAL A 180 -10.03 -12.60 17.16
C VAL A 180 -9.39 -11.57 18.11
N ASN A 181 -8.78 -10.52 17.57
CA ASN A 181 -8.17 -9.47 18.38
C ASN A 181 -9.21 -8.73 19.26
N SER A 182 -10.41 -8.48 18.72
CA SER A 182 -11.49 -7.82 19.47
C SER A 182 -12.06 -8.68 20.59
N GLU A 183 -12.13 -10.01 20.40
CA GLU A 183 -12.54 -10.94 21.46
C GLU A 183 -11.50 -11.02 22.57
N GLN A 184 -10.22 -11.00 22.24
CA GLN A 184 -9.14 -10.97 23.23
C GLN A 184 -9.14 -9.70 24.08
N TYR A 185 -9.61 -8.56 23.54
CA TYR A 185 -9.64 -7.28 24.25
C TYR A 185 -10.94 -7.01 25.04
N LYS A 186 -11.93 -7.92 25.03
CA LYS A 186 -13.10 -7.78 25.93
C LYS A 186 -12.65 -7.99 27.38
N SER A 187 -12.36 -6.89 28.08
CA SER A 187 -12.08 -6.89 29.51
C SER A 187 -13.25 -7.52 30.26
N ASN A 188 -12.94 -8.49 31.10
CA ASN A 188 -13.87 -9.19 31.97
C ASN A 188 -14.58 -8.16 32.88
N GLU A 189 -15.84 -7.84 32.58
CA GLU A 189 -16.69 -7.03 33.46
C GLU A 189 -16.97 -7.82 34.75
N GLY A 190 -16.51 -7.28 35.89
CA GLY A 190 -16.98 -7.73 37.21
C GLY A 190 -15.89 -8.08 38.23
N MET A 191 -14.95 -7.16 38.53
CA MET A 191 -14.35 -7.17 39.87
C MET A 191 -15.27 -6.41 40.82
N ALA A 192 -16.28 -7.11 41.34
CA ALA A 192 -17.08 -6.60 42.46
C ALA A 192 -16.21 -6.63 43.71
N TYR A 193 -15.81 -5.46 44.21
CA TYR A 193 -15.12 -5.35 45.49
C TYR A 193 -16.11 -5.65 46.62
N PRO A 194 -15.83 -6.61 47.51
CA PRO A 194 -16.66 -6.82 48.68
C PRO A 194 -16.52 -5.60 49.61
N GLY A 195 -17.64 -4.91 49.84
CA GLY A 195 -17.73 -3.79 50.77
C GLY A 195 -17.42 -4.27 52.19
N THR A 196 -16.49 -3.59 52.85
CA THR A 196 -16.18 -3.74 54.27
C THR A 196 -17.37 -3.29 55.10
N ASN A 197 -17.89 -4.20 55.93
CA ASN A 197 -18.92 -3.96 56.94
C ASN A 197 -18.26 -3.52 58.26
#